data_AF-A0A149THG7-F1
#
_entry.id   AF-A0A149THG7-F1
#
_cell.length_a   1.000
_cell.length_b   1.000
_cell.length_c   1.000
_cell.angle_alpha   90.00
_cell.angle_beta   90.00
_cell.angle_gamma   90.00
#
_symmetry.space_group_name_H-M   'P 1'
#
loop_
_entity.id
_entity.type
_entity.pdbx_description
1 polymer ?
#
loop_
_entity_poly.entity_id
_entity_poly.type
_entity_poly.pdbx_seq_one_letter_code
_entity_poly.pdbx_strand_id
1 'polypeptide(L)'
;MTVPDSHLFRRAAATAALLALAACSSQQSVSPYPARTPNAQYANGTTGPAGYDVHVPDFATRNFEPFNRQDVAAIALREWRMFGSPVSDDNPEDRPEPTDAALKPERLPGLWQRIGEYWWIGQDPYETEVGWTGKTDSQGTRFEIAHDGHYAWSAAFISYVMRIAGANGRFPYSPNHSTYINAAASGQSSGVTAHDPGTYAPKLGDLICVGRGKSKTVTFSMLPTSYGFPAHCGIVSATNQNAQPFGHELSIVGGNVDDAVALTHVPTDANGMIADSSGHSYDSRYPWCAVLEVHYDADQEPDSGM
;
A
#
# COMPACT_ATOMS: atom_id res chain seq x y z
N MET A 1 25.58 64.61 30.25
CA MET A 1 25.94 64.33 31.64
C MET A 1 24.65 64.23 32.44
N THR A 2 24.35 63.03 32.96
CA THR A 2 23.45 62.70 34.10
C THR A 2 22.04 63.32 34.11
N VAL A 3 21.00 62.63 33.62
CA VAL A 3 20.14 61.57 34.24
C VAL A 3 18.85 62.16 34.86
N PRO A 4 17.67 61.54 34.64
CA PRO A 4 16.34 62.07 34.96
C PRO A 4 15.81 61.53 36.29
N ASP A 5 14.70 62.09 36.80
CA ASP A 5 13.97 61.43 37.88
C ASP A 5 12.46 61.73 37.92
N SER A 6 11.74 60.70 38.38
CA SER A 6 10.31 60.62 38.75
C SER A 6 9.27 60.61 37.62
N HIS A 7 8.82 59.44 37.17
CA HIS A 7 7.77 58.58 37.78
C HIS A 7 6.42 59.29 37.97
N LEU A 8 5.36 58.83 37.28
CA LEU A 8 4.26 58.07 37.90
C LEU A 8 3.09 57.88 36.92
N PHE A 9 2.91 56.61 36.53
CA PHE A 9 1.64 55.90 36.40
C PHE A 9 0.50 56.57 35.60
N ARG A 10 0.33 56.11 34.35
CA ARG A 10 -1.01 55.86 33.80
C ARG A 10 -1.12 54.42 33.34
N ARG A 11 -2.14 53.77 33.91
CA ARG A 11 -2.44 52.35 33.86
C ARG A 11 -2.74 51.91 32.44
N ALA A 12 -2.27 50.70 32.15
CA ALA A 12 -2.46 49.95 30.94
C ALA A 12 -3.95 49.70 30.63
N ALA A 13 -4.31 49.95 29.38
CA ALA A 13 -5.44 49.32 28.72
C ALA A 13 -4.94 48.90 27.31
N ALA A 14 -4.13 47.85 27.28
CA ALA A 14 -3.78 47.17 26.05
C ALA A 14 -4.81 46.06 25.83
N THR A 15 -5.74 46.33 24.93
CA THR A 15 -6.76 45.40 24.44
C THR A 15 -6.05 44.22 23.79
N ALA A 16 -6.00 43.08 24.48
CA ALA A 16 -5.52 41.82 23.92
C ALA A 16 -6.59 41.31 22.93
N ALA A 17 -6.35 41.50 21.64
CA ALA A 17 -7.09 40.82 20.59
C ALA A 17 -6.64 39.35 20.57
N LEU A 18 -7.31 38.51 21.36
CA LEU A 18 -7.24 37.06 21.24
C LEU A 18 -7.96 36.67 19.94
N LEU A 19 -7.18 36.51 18.86
CA LEU A 19 -7.60 35.78 17.67
C LEU A 19 -7.80 34.32 18.08
N ALA A 20 -9.03 33.96 18.40
CA ALA A 20 -9.46 32.57 18.40
C ALA A 20 -9.49 32.12 16.94
N LEU A 21 -8.36 31.60 16.45
CA LEU A 21 -8.37 30.69 15.31
C LEU A 21 -9.10 29.43 15.78
N ALA A 22 -10.42 29.42 15.60
CA ALA A 22 -11.17 28.19 15.59
C ALA A 22 -10.63 27.39 14.40
N ALA A 23 -9.65 26.52 14.67
CA ALA A 23 -9.35 25.41 13.79
C ALA A 23 -10.64 24.60 13.71
N CYS A 24 -11.42 24.81 12.66
CA CYS A 24 -12.40 23.84 12.24
C CYS A 24 -11.59 22.63 11.77
N SER A 25 -11.13 21.78 12.70
CA SER A 25 -10.86 20.40 12.34
C SER A 25 -12.19 19.89 11.84
N SER A 26 -12.26 19.60 10.54
CA SER A 26 -13.35 18.81 9.99
C SER A 26 -13.18 17.42 10.57
N GLN A 27 -13.64 17.24 11.81
CA GLN A 27 -13.64 15.97 12.49
C GLN A 27 -14.59 15.09 11.69
N GLN A 28 -14.02 14.30 10.78
CA GLN A 28 -14.75 13.43 9.90
C GLN A 28 -15.46 12.44 10.81
N SER A 29 -16.78 12.60 10.94
CA SER A 29 -17.55 11.87 11.93
C SER A 29 -17.50 10.38 11.59
N VAL A 30 -16.97 9.57 12.51
CA VAL A 30 -16.96 8.11 12.45
C VAL A 30 -18.30 7.60 11.95
N SER A 31 -18.29 6.69 10.97
CA SER A 31 -19.54 6.16 10.44
C SER A 31 -20.29 5.39 11.55
N PRO A 32 -21.60 5.63 11.75
CA PRO A 32 -22.38 4.90 12.75
C PRO A 32 -22.56 3.42 12.37
N TYR A 33 -22.34 3.06 11.11
CA TYR A 33 -22.46 1.69 10.59
C TYR A 33 -21.24 1.30 9.77
N PRO A 34 -20.84 0.01 9.75
CA PRO A 34 -19.80 -0.48 8.86
C PRO A 34 -20.07 -0.12 7.40
N ALA A 35 -19.03 0.17 6.63
CA ALA A 35 -19.14 0.35 5.20
C ALA A 35 -19.71 -0.91 4.55
N ARG A 36 -20.50 -0.71 3.48
CA ARG A 36 -20.95 -1.80 2.61
C ARG A 36 -20.04 -1.87 1.39
N THR A 37 -19.26 -2.94 1.29
CA THR A 37 -18.37 -3.21 0.16
C THR A 37 -18.90 -4.40 -0.64
N PRO A 38 -18.49 -4.57 -1.91
CA PRO A 38 -18.76 -5.80 -2.63
C PRO A 38 -18.37 -7.04 -1.83
N ASN A 39 -19.21 -8.08 -1.91
CA ASN A 39 -18.92 -9.35 -1.23
C ASN A 39 -18.30 -10.42 -2.16
N ALA A 40 -18.13 -10.10 -3.45
CA ALA A 40 -17.53 -10.98 -4.43
C ALA A 40 -16.99 -10.15 -5.60
N GLN A 41 -16.08 -10.76 -6.35
CA GLN A 41 -15.52 -10.26 -7.58
C GLN A 41 -15.59 -11.35 -8.64
N TYR A 42 -15.78 -10.92 -9.88
CA TYR A 42 -15.89 -11.83 -11.00
C TYR A 42 -14.80 -11.55 -12.02
N ALA A 43 -14.34 -12.59 -12.70
CA ALA A 43 -13.25 -12.51 -13.68
C ALA A 43 -13.53 -11.52 -14.85
N ASN A 44 -14.79 -11.17 -15.09
CA ASN A 44 -15.20 -10.17 -16.07
C ASN A 44 -15.09 -8.71 -15.58
N GLY A 45 -14.54 -8.48 -14.38
CA GLY A 45 -14.38 -7.16 -13.75
C GLY A 45 -15.65 -6.64 -13.07
N THR A 46 -16.74 -7.41 -13.05
CA THR A 46 -17.94 -7.05 -12.29
C THR A 46 -17.82 -7.45 -10.82
N THR A 47 -18.53 -6.73 -9.95
CA THR A 47 -18.58 -7.00 -8.52
C THR A 47 -19.93 -7.58 -8.10
N GLY A 48 -19.91 -8.38 -7.04
CA GLY A 48 -21.09 -8.93 -6.39
C GLY A 48 -21.89 -7.88 -5.61
N PRO A 49 -22.99 -8.29 -4.96
CA PRO A 49 -23.80 -7.39 -4.16
C PRO A 49 -22.98 -6.79 -3.00
N ALA A 50 -23.21 -5.52 -2.70
CA ALA A 50 -22.58 -4.86 -1.57
C ALA A 50 -23.21 -5.32 -0.25
N GLY A 51 -22.40 -5.75 0.71
CA GLY A 51 -22.80 -6.24 2.02
C GLY A 51 -21.87 -5.75 3.11
N TYR A 52 -22.19 -6.11 4.36
CA TYR A 52 -21.22 -5.96 5.45
C TYR A 52 -20.20 -7.08 5.34
N ASP A 53 -18.94 -6.71 5.33
CA ASP A 53 -17.84 -7.66 5.33
C ASP A 53 -17.46 -8.00 6.77
N VAL A 54 -17.80 -9.21 7.19
CA VAL A 54 -17.54 -9.69 8.56
C VAL A 54 -16.08 -10.12 8.78
N HIS A 55 -15.25 -10.13 7.72
CA HIS A 55 -13.83 -10.42 7.82
C HIS A 55 -13.02 -9.18 8.21
N VAL A 56 -13.56 -7.99 8.01
CA VAL A 56 -12.86 -6.72 8.29
C VAL A 56 -13.24 -6.19 9.68
N PRO A 57 -12.26 -5.80 10.52
CA PRO A 57 -12.55 -5.22 11.83
C PRO A 57 -13.42 -3.95 11.79
N ASP A 58 -14.22 -3.74 12.83
CA ASP A 58 -15.16 -2.60 12.94
C ASP A 58 -14.46 -1.24 12.81
N PHE A 59 -13.27 -1.09 13.41
CA PHE A 59 -12.51 0.17 13.37
C PHE A 59 -12.15 0.60 11.95
N ALA A 60 -11.89 -0.38 11.07
CA ALA A 60 -11.51 -0.15 9.69
C ALA A 60 -12.74 0.09 8.81
N THR A 61 -13.80 -0.70 8.97
CA THR A 61 -15.02 -0.54 8.16
C THR A 61 -15.82 0.72 8.47
N ARG A 62 -15.72 1.25 9.69
CA ARG A 62 -16.40 2.47 10.11
C ARG A 62 -15.55 3.73 9.99
N ASN A 63 -14.27 3.58 9.61
CA ASN A 63 -13.26 4.63 9.59
C ASN A 63 -13.26 5.42 10.89
N PHE A 64 -12.76 4.78 11.95
CA PHE A 64 -12.59 5.48 13.23
C PHE A 64 -11.63 6.66 13.11
N GLU A 65 -10.66 6.54 12.20
CA GLU A 65 -9.82 7.63 11.69
C GLU A 65 -9.97 7.76 10.15
N PRO A 66 -9.66 8.92 9.55
CA PRO A 66 -9.66 9.11 8.11
C PRO A 66 -8.69 8.13 7.42
N PHE A 67 -9.06 7.66 6.22
CA PHE A 67 -8.14 6.84 5.43
C PHE A 67 -6.98 7.71 4.94
N ASN A 68 -5.78 7.45 5.45
CA ASN A 68 -4.63 8.33 5.25
C ASN A 68 -3.35 7.59 4.80
N ARG A 69 -2.42 8.35 4.21
CA ARG A 69 -1.15 7.83 3.66
C ARG A 69 -0.25 7.24 4.74
N GLN A 70 -0.16 7.93 5.88
CA GLN A 70 0.69 7.55 7.00
C GLN A 70 0.34 6.16 7.52
N ASP A 71 -0.94 5.87 7.71
CA ASP A 71 -1.41 4.58 8.20
C ASP A 71 -1.16 3.45 7.22
N VAL A 72 -1.39 3.67 5.91
CA VAL A 72 -1.06 2.66 4.89
C VAL A 72 0.42 2.27 4.95
N ALA A 73 1.31 3.26 5.01
CA ALA A 73 2.74 3.01 5.14
C ALA A 73 3.09 2.35 6.49
N ALA A 74 2.51 2.80 7.60
CA ALA A 74 2.78 2.28 8.94
C ALA A 74 2.32 0.82 9.10
N ILE A 75 1.15 0.48 8.55
CA ILE A 75 0.62 -0.89 8.52
C ILE A 75 1.55 -1.79 7.69
N ALA A 76 1.95 -1.37 6.50
CA ALA A 76 2.89 -2.13 5.66
C ALA A 76 4.23 -2.37 6.39
N LEU A 77 4.80 -1.31 7.01
CA LEU A 77 6.04 -1.40 7.77
C LEU A 77 5.91 -2.27 9.03
N ARG A 78 4.72 -2.34 9.65
CA ARG A 78 4.46 -3.26 10.77
C ARG A 78 4.56 -4.72 10.32
N GLU A 79 3.98 -5.06 9.18
CA GLU A 79 4.09 -6.41 8.63
C GLU A 79 5.53 -6.73 8.20
N TRP A 80 6.23 -5.78 7.57
CA TRP A 80 7.66 -5.92 7.23
C TRP A 80 8.52 -6.25 8.45
N ARG A 81 8.32 -5.53 9.57
CA ARG A 81 9.01 -5.83 10.85
C ARG A 81 8.65 -7.20 11.40
N MET A 82 7.40 -7.64 11.25
CA MET A 82 6.96 -8.98 11.68
C MET A 82 7.71 -10.08 10.93
N PHE A 83 8.03 -9.86 9.65
CA PHE A 83 8.82 -10.78 8.82
C PHE A 83 10.34 -10.65 9.04
N GLY A 84 10.78 -9.89 10.05
CA GLY A 84 12.20 -9.73 10.39
C GLY A 84 12.90 -8.61 9.63
N SER A 85 12.16 -7.70 9.02
CA SER A 85 12.69 -6.55 8.28
C SER A 85 13.62 -6.89 7.10
N PRO A 86 13.31 -7.87 6.24
CA PRO A 86 14.18 -8.21 5.11
C PRO A 86 14.20 -7.08 4.06
N VAL A 87 15.36 -6.87 3.45
CA VAL A 87 15.56 -5.97 2.31
C VAL A 87 15.90 -6.82 1.09
N SER A 88 15.14 -6.63 0.02
CA SER A 88 15.23 -7.37 -1.23
C SER A 88 15.64 -6.41 -2.35
N ASP A 89 16.96 -6.21 -2.47
CA ASP A 89 17.55 -5.32 -3.48
C ASP A 89 18.32 -6.03 -4.61
N ASP A 90 18.58 -7.34 -4.48
CA ASP A 90 19.21 -8.09 -5.56
C ASP A 90 18.27 -8.21 -6.77
N ASN A 91 18.81 -8.44 -7.96
CA ASN A 91 18.00 -8.73 -9.13
C ASN A 91 17.20 -10.04 -8.90
N PRO A 92 15.86 -10.04 -9.05
CA PRO A 92 15.05 -11.21 -8.77
C PRO A 92 15.38 -12.43 -9.66
N GLU A 93 15.97 -12.22 -10.84
CA GLU A 93 16.36 -13.32 -11.74
C GLU A 93 17.61 -14.05 -11.31
N ASP A 94 18.43 -13.45 -10.45
CA ASP A 94 19.71 -14.00 -10.00
C ASP A 94 19.56 -14.82 -8.70
N ARG A 95 18.32 -14.99 -8.22
CA ARG A 95 18.02 -15.61 -6.92
C ARG A 95 17.59 -17.06 -7.07
N PRO A 96 18.27 -18.01 -6.40
CA PRO A 96 17.83 -19.39 -6.38
C PRO A 96 16.60 -19.56 -5.48
N GLU A 97 15.59 -20.29 -5.96
CA GLU A 97 14.42 -20.67 -5.17
C GLU A 97 14.84 -21.60 -4.00
N PRO A 98 14.41 -21.30 -2.75
CA PRO A 98 14.70 -22.17 -1.62
C PRO A 98 14.08 -23.56 -1.80
N THR A 99 14.88 -24.60 -1.59
CA THR A 99 14.43 -26.01 -1.66
C THR A 99 14.02 -26.60 -0.31
N ASP A 100 14.27 -25.88 0.78
CA ASP A 100 13.89 -26.25 2.14
C ASP A 100 12.82 -25.30 2.69
N ALA A 101 11.72 -25.86 3.21
CA ALA A 101 10.63 -25.10 3.81
C ALA A 101 11.06 -24.30 5.05
N ALA A 102 12.14 -24.71 5.74
CA ALA A 102 12.70 -23.95 6.87
C ALA A 102 13.34 -22.62 6.43
N LEU A 103 13.64 -22.47 5.13
CA LEU A 103 14.21 -21.26 4.54
C LEU A 103 13.15 -20.37 3.88
N LYS A 104 11.87 -20.73 3.95
CA LYS A 104 10.75 -19.97 3.37
C LYS A 104 9.94 -19.29 4.48
N PRO A 105 10.10 -17.97 4.72
CA PRO A 105 9.36 -17.26 5.76
C PRO A 105 7.85 -17.48 5.73
N GLU A 106 7.23 -17.57 4.55
CA GLU A 106 5.80 -17.85 4.39
C GLU A 106 5.33 -19.19 4.99
N ARG A 107 6.26 -20.12 5.25
CA ARG A 107 5.99 -21.44 5.86
C ARG A 107 6.45 -21.51 7.32
N LEU A 108 7.00 -20.45 7.91
CA LEU A 108 7.47 -20.47 9.31
C LEU A 108 6.31 -20.35 10.33
N PRO A 109 6.46 -20.90 11.55
CA PRO A 109 5.46 -20.75 12.62
C PRO A 109 5.10 -19.28 12.88
N GLY A 110 3.81 -18.96 12.94
CA GLY A 110 3.31 -17.59 13.14
C GLY A 110 3.13 -16.82 11.82
N LEU A 111 4.01 -17.01 10.85
CA LEU A 111 3.98 -16.28 9.57
C LEU A 111 2.99 -16.89 8.56
N TRP A 112 2.89 -18.22 8.49
CA TRP A 112 1.93 -18.86 7.57
C TRP A 112 0.47 -18.56 7.93
N GLN A 113 0.17 -18.45 9.23
CA GLN A 113 -1.16 -18.03 9.70
C GLN A 113 -1.42 -16.57 9.38
N ARG A 114 -0.42 -15.70 9.56
CA ARG A 114 -0.53 -14.28 9.22
C ARG A 114 -0.84 -14.08 7.74
N ILE A 115 -0.27 -14.91 6.86
CA ILE A 115 -0.64 -14.92 5.44
C ILE A 115 -2.10 -15.34 5.23
N GLY A 116 -2.59 -16.30 6.02
CA GLY A 116 -4.01 -16.63 6.04
C GLY A 116 -4.90 -15.44 6.43
N GLU A 117 -4.45 -14.59 7.35
CA GLU A 117 -5.16 -13.36 7.69
C GLU A 117 -5.13 -12.33 6.55
N TYR A 118 -4.06 -12.27 5.75
CA TYR A 118 -4.02 -11.42 4.54
C TYR A 118 -5.07 -11.85 3.53
N TRP A 119 -5.23 -13.16 3.31
CA TRP A 119 -6.27 -13.70 2.45
C TRP A 119 -7.67 -13.45 3.02
N TRP A 120 -7.89 -13.80 4.30
CA TRP A 120 -9.19 -13.69 4.96
C TRP A 120 -9.70 -12.26 4.98
N ILE A 121 -8.86 -11.33 5.45
CA ILE A 121 -9.24 -9.93 5.61
C ILE A 121 -9.19 -9.22 4.26
N GLY A 122 -8.17 -9.48 3.44
CA GLY A 122 -7.88 -8.74 2.21
C GLY A 122 -8.83 -9.03 1.04
N GLN A 123 -9.50 -10.19 1.03
CA GLN A 123 -10.38 -10.59 -0.07
C GLN A 123 -11.85 -10.39 0.27
N ASP A 124 -12.68 -10.28 -0.77
CA ASP A 124 -14.13 -10.23 -0.60
C ASP A 124 -14.65 -11.60 -0.11
N PRO A 125 -15.70 -11.69 0.73
CA PRO A 125 -15.99 -12.88 1.53
C PRO A 125 -16.38 -14.13 0.74
N TYR A 126 -16.81 -13.98 -0.51
CA TYR A 126 -17.18 -15.10 -1.38
C TYR A 126 -16.07 -15.51 -2.37
N GLU A 127 -14.88 -14.91 -2.30
CA GLU A 127 -13.72 -15.39 -3.03
C GLU A 127 -13.27 -16.75 -2.50
N THR A 128 -12.74 -17.62 -3.36
CA THR A 128 -12.28 -18.96 -2.94
C THR A 128 -10.99 -18.84 -2.12
N GLU A 129 -10.18 -17.84 -2.45
CA GLU A 129 -8.87 -17.55 -1.90
C GLU A 129 -8.92 -17.14 -0.43
N VAL A 130 -10.09 -16.74 0.12
CA VAL A 130 -10.25 -16.35 1.54
C VAL A 130 -9.77 -17.43 2.51
N GLY A 131 -9.82 -18.70 2.10
CA GLY A 131 -9.40 -19.84 2.92
C GLY A 131 -7.94 -20.25 2.74
N TRP A 132 -7.18 -19.55 1.89
CA TRP A 132 -5.77 -19.89 1.64
C TRP A 132 -4.88 -19.44 2.80
N THR A 133 -3.74 -20.11 2.96
CA THR A 133 -2.71 -19.74 3.92
C THR A 133 -1.33 -19.90 3.28
N GLY A 134 -0.25 -19.61 4.01
CA GLY A 134 1.11 -19.92 3.53
C GLY A 134 1.40 -21.43 3.37
N LYS A 135 0.46 -22.33 3.69
CA LYS A 135 0.67 -23.79 3.63
C LYS A 135 -0.50 -24.59 3.06
N THR A 136 -1.71 -24.04 3.07
CA THR A 136 -2.94 -24.78 2.77
C THR A 136 -3.83 -24.05 1.78
N ASP A 137 -4.53 -24.81 0.94
CA ASP A 137 -5.61 -24.29 0.11
C ASP A 137 -6.89 -24.02 0.93
N SER A 138 -7.97 -23.63 0.24
CA SER A 138 -9.25 -23.27 0.84
C SER A 138 -9.99 -24.44 1.51
N GLN A 139 -9.57 -25.68 1.25
CA GLN A 139 -10.09 -26.88 1.91
C GLN A 139 -9.22 -27.32 3.09
N GLY A 140 -8.17 -26.56 3.42
CA GLY A 140 -7.19 -26.92 4.44
C GLY A 140 -6.21 -28.00 3.97
N THR A 141 -6.16 -28.31 2.68
CA THR A 141 -5.21 -29.29 2.13
C THR A 141 -3.85 -28.65 2.02
N ARG A 142 -2.83 -29.29 2.60
CA ARG A 142 -1.45 -28.79 2.54
C ARG A 142 -0.87 -28.98 1.15
N PHE A 143 -0.36 -27.91 0.54
CA PHE A 143 0.37 -27.98 -0.73
C PHE A 143 1.88 -28.17 -0.53
N GLU A 144 2.49 -28.79 -1.54
CA GLU A 144 3.94 -28.98 -1.63
C GLU A 144 4.68 -27.66 -1.87
N ILE A 145 5.93 -27.58 -1.39
CA ILE A 145 6.79 -26.40 -1.52
C ILE A 145 6.99 -25.97 -2.98
N ALA A 146 7.06 -26.93 -3.91
CA ALA A 146 7.21 -26.67 -5.34
C ALA A 146 5.99 -25.95 -5.95
N HIS A 147 4.86 -25.90 -5.24
CA HIS A 147 3.62 -25.26 -5.70
C HIS A 147 3.34 -23.93 -4.99
N ASP A 148 4.24 -23.42 -4.15
CA ASP A 148 4.03 -22.16 -3.40
C ASP A 148 3.65 -21.00 -4.34
N GLY A 149 4.25 -20.93 -5.53
CA GLY A 149 3.95 -19.91 -6.54
C GLY A 149 2.50 -19.93 -7.08
N HIS A 150 1.74 -21.03 -6.92
CA HIS A 150 0.32 -21.07 -7.28
C HIS A 150 -0.57 -20.37 -6.25
N TYR A 151 -0.05 -20.12 -5.05
CA TYR A 151 -0.73 -19.50 -3.91
C TYR A 151 -0.11 -18.15 -3.56
N ALA A 152 0.39 -17.44 -4.58
CA ALA A 152 1.11 -16.18 -4.40
C ALA A 152 0.22 -15.13 -3.73
N TRP A 153 0.64 -14.63 -2.56
CA TRP A 153 -0.19 -13.83 -1.66
C TRP A 153 0.10 -12.33 -1.69
N SER A 154 0.94 -11.90 -2.64
CA SER A 154 1.36 -10.50 -2.78
C SER A 154 0.20 -9.52 -2.95
N ALA A 155 -0.80 -9.85 -3.77
CA ALA A 155 -1.95 -8.98 -3.99
C ALA A 155 -2.92 -8.98 -2.80
N ALA A 156 -3.03 -10.11 -2.10
CA ALA A 156 -3.80 -10.21 -0.86
C ALA A 156 -3.19 -9.36 0.26
N PHE A 157 -1.86 -9.32 0.36
CA PHE A 157 -1.18 -8.43 1.28
C PHE A 157 -1.52 -6.95 1.02
N ILE A 158 -1.45 -6.48 -0.23
CA ILE A 158 -1.82 -5.09 -0.57
C ILE A 158 -3.29 -4.82 -0.21
N SER A 159 -4.17 -5.76 -0.56
CA SER A 159 -5.61 -5.65 -0.28
C SER A 159 -5.88 -5.60 1.24
N TYR A 160 -5.16 -6.41 2.02
CA TYR A 160 -5.19 -6.39 3.47
C TYR A 160 -4.77 -5.02 4.03
N VAL A 161 -3.64 -4.46 3.58
CA VAL A 161 -3.17 -3.15 4.07
C VAL A 161 -4.23 -2.08 3.79
N MET A 162 -4.77 -2.04 2.56
CA MET A 162 -5.79 -1.07 2.18
C MET A 162 -7.09 -1.24 2.99
N ARG A 163 -7.52 -2.48 3.26
CA ARG A 163 -8.70 -2.73 4.12
C ARG A 163 -8.48 -2.26 5.54
N ILE A 164 -7.36 -2.64 6.16
CA ILE A 164 -7.07 -2.24 7.55
C ILE A 164 -6.91 -0.72 7.69
N ALA A 165 -6.40 -0.04 6.66
CA ALA A 165 -6.30 1.41 6.62
C ALA A 165 -7.67 2.12 6.42
N GLY A 166 -8.76 1.40 6.16
CA GLY A 166 -10.09 1.97 5.99
C GLY A 166 -10.38 2.46 4.58
N ALA A 167 -9.74 1.89 3.55
CA ALA A 167 -10.05 2.23 2.16
C ALA A 167 -11.52 1.93 1.79
N ASN A 168 -12.16 0.95 2.43
CA ASN A 168 -13.54 0.53 2.14
C ASN A 168 -13.76 0.34 0.63
N GLY A 169 -14.83 0.87 0.05
CA GLY A 169 -15.12 0.74 -1.38
C GLY A 169 -14.21 1.53 -2.32
N ARG A 170 -13.14 2.18 -1.83
CA ARG A 170 -12.24 3.01 -2.65
C ARG A 170 -11.08 2.24 -3.26
N PHE A 171 -10.85 1.00 -2.84
CA PHE A 171 -9.80 0.17 -3.39
C PHE A 171 -10.38 -1.07 -4.09
N PRO A 172 -9.96 -1.39 -5.32
CA PRO A 172 -10.38 -2.60 -6.01
C PRO A 172 -9.54 -3.79 -5.50
N TYR A 173 -9.96 -4.34 -4.34
CA TYR A 173 -9.35 -5.53 -3.74
C TYR A 173 -9.27 -6.67 -4.76
N SER A 174 -8.31 -7.58 -4.65
CA SER A 174 -8.26 -8.74 -5.55
C SER A 174 -7.19 -9.73 -5.12
N PRO A 175 -7.31 -11.03 -5.48
CA PRO A 175 -6.19 -11.96 -5.41
C PRO A 175 -5.11 -11.66 -6.48
N ASN A 176 -5.37 -10.75 -7.43
CA ASN A 176 -4.48 -10.48 -8.56
C ASN A 176 -4.08 -9.00 -8.69
N HIS A 177 -2.78 -8.74 -8.87
CA HIS A 177 -2.21 -7.40 -9.09
C HIS A 177 -2.79 -6.69 -10.31
N SER A 178 -2.96 -7.39 -11.44
CA SER A 178 -3.47 -6.78 -12.67
C SER A 178 -4.88 -6.21 -12.51
N THR A 179 -5.68 -6.68 -11.54
CA THR A 179 -7.03 -6.18 -11.30
C THR A 179 -7.01 -4.71 -10.90
N TYR A 180 -6.24 -4.34 -9.88
CA TYR A 180 -6.18 -2.94 -9.46
C TYR A 180 -5.37 -2.07 -10.41
N ILE A 181 -4.34 -2.61 -11.08
CA ILE A 181 -3.64 -1.87 -12.14
C ILE A 181 -4.62 -1.48 -13.27
N ASN A 182 -5.41 -2.43 -13.77
CA ASN A 182 -6.36 -2.17 -14.84
C ASN A 182 -7.55 -1.33 -14.37
N ALA A 183 -8.04 -1.52 -13.14
CA ALA A 183 -9.12 -0.70 -12.58
C ALA A 183 -8.69 0.77 -12.43
N ALA A 184 -7.44 1.02 -12.02
CA ALA A 184 -6.88 2.36 -11.90
C ALA A 184 -6.62 3.00 -13.28
N ALA A 185 -6.06 2.26 -14.23
CA ALA A 185 -5.78 2.76 -15.58
C ALA A 185 -7.04 3.00 -16.43
N SER A 186 -8.09 2.21 -16.21
CA SER A 186 -9.39 2.39 -16.87
C SER A 186 -10.25 3.50 -16.26
N GLY A 187 -9.90 4.00 -15.07
CA GLY A 187 -10.74 4.93 -14.30
C GLY A 187 -12.00 4.28 -13.72
N GLN A 188 -12.10 2.95 -13.68
CA GLN A 188 -13.21 2.22 -13.07
C GLN A 188 -13.22 2.32 -11.54
N SER A 189 -12.07 2.55 -10.93
CA SER A 189 -11.94 2.83 -9.49
C SER A 189 -11.90 4.33 -9.23
N SER A 190 -12.79 4.85 -8.40
CA SER A 190 -12.79 6.27 -8.02
C SER A 190 -11.70 6.63 -6.99
N GLY A 191 -11.16 5.63 -6.29
CA GLY A 191 -10.17 5.84 -5.22
C GLY A 191 -8.73 5.57 -5.63
N VAL A 192 -8.47 5.19 -6.88
CA VAL A 192 -7.11 4.91 -7.37
C VAL A 192 -6.97 5.34 -8.82
N THR A 193 -5.91 6.08 -9.13
CA THR A 193 -5.56 6.52 -10.50
C THR A 193 -4.20 5.95 -10.89
N ALA A 194 -4.06 5.45 -12.12
CA ALA A 194 -2.76 5.03 -12.64
C ALA A 194 -2.04 6.21 -13.34
N HIS A 195 -0.76 6.37 -13.05
CA HIS A 195 0.12 7.37 -13.66
C HIS A 195 1.31 6.74 -14.37
N ASP A 196 1.78 7.41 -15.42
CA ASP A 196 3.01 7.05 -16.12
C ASP A 196 4.22 7.29 -15.19
N PRO A 197 5.05 6.27 -14.92
CA PRO A 197 6.27 6.40 -14.12
C PRO A 197 7.22 7.52 -14.56
N GLY A 198 7.21 7.90 -15.83
CA GLY A 198 8.04 8.97 -16.39
C GLY A 198 7.48 10.39 -16.19
N THR A 199 6.27 10.52 -15.63
CA THR A 199 5.60 11.83 -15.45
C THR A 199 5.06 12.10 -14.03
N TYR A 200 5.07 11.09 -13.16
CA TYR A 200 4.59 11.21 -11.78
C TYR A 200 5.62 10.68 -10.78
N ALA A 201 6.00 11.51 -9.81
CA ALA A 201 6.86 11.12 -8.70
C ALA A 201 6.01 10.44 -7.60
N PRO A 202 6.28 9.17 -7.24
CA PRO A 202 5.51 8.47 -6.23
C PRO A 202 5.55 9.15 -4.86
N LYS A 203 4.41 9.14 -4.16
CA LYS A 203 4.26 9.66 -2.80
C LYS A 203 4.07 8.52 -1.82
N LEU A 204 4.23 8.81 -0.53
CA LEU A 204 3.93 7.87 0.55
C LEU A 204 2.52 7.26 0.38
N GLY A 205 2.41 5.94 0.51
CA GLY A 205 1.15 5.20 0.36
C GLY A 205 0.78 4.79 -1.07
N ASP A 206 1.37 5.40 -2.09
CA ASP A 206 1.12 5.00 -3.49
C ASP A 206 1.64 3.57 -3.75
N LEU A 207 1.15 2.94 -4.81
CA LEU A 207 1.64 1.62 -5.25
C LEU A 207 2.56 1.79 -6.46
N ILE A 208 3.70 1.10 -6.48
CA ILE A 208 4.55 1.00 -7.67
C ILE A 208 4.44 -0.42 -8.21
N CYS A 209 4.12 -0.55 -9.51
CA CYS A 209 3.73 -1.80 -10.12
C CYS A 209 4.63 -2.19 -11.30
N VAL A 210 4.89 -3.50 -11.44
CA VAL A 210 5.68 -4.09 -12.53
C VAL A 210 5.02 -5.37 -13.03
N GLY A 211 5.12 -5.62 -14.34
CA GLY A 211 4.77 -6.91 -14.92
C GLY A 211 5.84 -7.97 -14.62
N ARG A 212 5.42 -9.21 -14.33
CA ARG A 212 6.33 -10.33 -13.99
C ARG A 212 6.36 -11.40 -15.09
N GLY A 213 7.45 -12.17 -15.12
CA GLY A 213 7.64 -13.26 -16.07
C GLY A 213 7.46 -12.80 -17.52
N LYS A 214 6.54 -13.43 -18.26
CA LYS A 214 6.21 -13.07 -19.64
C LYS A 214 5.61 -11.66 -19.81
N SER A 215 5.19 -11.02 -18.73
CA SER A 215 4.55 -9.70 -18.74
C SER A 215 5.48 -8.55 -18.36
N LYS A 216 6.80 -8.79 -18.24
CA LYS A 216 7.81 -7.73 -18.02
C LYS A 216 7.83 -6.64 -19.10
N THR A 217 7.23 -6.91 -20.26
CA THR A 217 7.13 -5.96 -21.38
C THR A 217 5.89 -5.07 -21.32
N VAL A 218 4.99 -5.27 -20.34
CA VAL A 218 3.82 -4.40 -20.15
C VAL A 218 4.31 -3.02 -19.75
N THR A 219 3.93 -2.00 -20.53
CA THR A 219 4.23 -0.58 -20.25
C THR A 219 2.95 0.18 -19.90
N PHE A 220 3.08 1.39 -19.35
CA PHE A 220 1.94 2.23 -19.00
C PHE A 220 0.96 2.43 -20.17
N SER A 221 1.49 2.70 -21.36
CA SER A 221 0.70 2.89 -22.59
C SER A 221 -0.12 1.67 -23.05
N MET A 222 0.16 0.48 -22.51
CA MET A 222 -0.61 -0.74 -22.77
C MET A 222 -1.79 -0.92 -21.81
N LEU A 223 -1.87 -0.10 -20.76
CA LEU A 223 -2.90 -0.18 -19.73
C LEU A 223 -4.13 0.66 -20.12
N PRO A 224 -5.35 0.24 -19.72
CA PRO A 224 -5.66 -1.07 -19.14
C PRO A 224 -5.55 -2.18 -20.19
N THR A 225 -5.12 -3.38 -19.78
CA THR A 225 -5.15 -4.57 -20.64
C THR A 225 -6.54 -5.20 -20.67
N SER A 226 -6.89 -5.89 -21.76
CA SER A 226 -8.13 -6.68 -21.86
C SER A 226 -8.06 -8.05 -21.17
N TYR A 227 -6.90 -8.38 -20.59
CA TYR A 227 -6.60 -9.67 -19.95
C TYR A 227 -5.85 -9.44 -18.63
N GLY A 228 -6.00 -10.36 -17.68
CA GLY A 228 -5.17 -10.37 -16.46
C GLY A 228 -3.72 -10.79 -16.78
N PHE A 229 -2.76 -10.22 -16.07
CA PHE A 229 -1.34 -10.47 -16.31
C PHE A 229 -0.56 -10.65 -14.99
N PRO A 230 0.46 -11.52 -14.96
CA PRO A 230 1.34 -11.63 -13.81
C PRO A 230 2.00 -10.28 -13.52
N ALA A 231 1.84 -9.79 -12.30
CA ALA A 231 2.37 -8.52 -11.87
C ALA A 231 2.73 -8.57 -10.38
N HIS A 232 3.43 -7.53 -9.93
CA HIS A 232 3.72 -7.28 -8.53
C HIS A 232 3.69 -5.78 -8.28
N CYS A 233 3.23 -5.40 -7.10
CA CYS A 233 3.22 -4.03 -6.64
C CYS A 233 3.69 -3.98 -5.18
N GLY A 234 4.34 -2.89 -4.81
CA GLY A 234 4.68 -2.56 -3.42
C GLY A 234 4.16 -1.18 -3.04
N ILE A 235 3.95 -0.98 -1.74
CA ILE A 235 3.47 0.27 -1.14
C ILE A 235 4.66 1.17 -0.84
N VAL A 236 4.67 2.40 -1.33
CA VAL A 236 5.67 3.41 -0.99
C VAL A 236 5.60 3.71 0.51
N SER A 237 6.70 3.46 1.22
CA SER A 237 6.82 3.54 2.67
C SER A 237 7.79 4.65 3.13
N ALA A 238 8.66 5.11 2.23
CA ALA A 238 9.51 6.27 2.42
C ALA A 238 9.88 6.86 1.05
N THR A 239 10.12 8.17 0.99
CA THR A 239 10.52 8.89 -0.23
C THR A 239 11.71 9.81 0.07
N ASN A 240 12.32 10.38 -0.98
CA ASN A 240 13.41 11.35 -0.89
C ASN A 240 14.62 10.84 -0.08
N GLN A 241 14.91 9.53 -0.16
CA GLN A 241 16.08 8.95 0.47
C GLN A 241 17.31 9.18 -0.41
N ASN A 242 18.48 9.23 0.22
CA ASN A 242 19.76 9.30 -0.48
C ASN A 242 20.78 8.42 0.25
N ALA A 243 20.93 7.19 -0.20
CA ALA A 243 21.80 6.19 0.43
C ALA A 243 22.46 5.29 -0.61
N GLN A 244 23.56 4.64 -0.21
CA GLN A 244 24.14 3.58 -1.04
C GLN A 244 23.26 2.32 -0.98
N PRO A 245 23.18 1.53 -2.05
CA PRO A 245 23.98 1.63 -3.28
C PRO A 245 23.36 2.49 -4.39
N PHE A 246 22.10 2.93 -4.27
CA PHE A 246 21.37 3.51 -5.39
C PHE A 246 21.47 5.04 -5.51
N GLY A 247 21.93 5.71 -4.46
CA GLY A 247 21.91 7.17 -4.38
C GLY A 247 20.50 7.65 -4.05
N HIS A 248 19.90 8.45 -4.94
CA HIS A 248 18.51 8.86 -4.79
C HIS A 248 17.58 7.65 -4.92
N GLU A 249 16.73 7.44 -3.93
CA GLU A 249 15.83 6.30 -3.88
C GLU A 249 14.56 6.60 -3.08
N LEU A 250 13.60 5.69 -3.19
CA LEU A 250 12.46 5.55 -2.30
C LEU A 250 12.37 4.10 -1.82
N SER A 251 11.61 3.83 -0.77
CA SER A 251 11.40 2.47 -0.25
C SER A 251 9.97 2.01 -0.49
N ILE A 252 9.79 0.82 -1.07
CA ILE A 252 8.49 0.14 -1.13
C ILE A 252 8.45 -1.09 -0.23
N VAL A 253 7.29 -1.42 0.31
CA VAL A 253 7.03 -2.68 1.02
C VAL A 253 6.06 -3.53 0.21
N GLY A 254 6.47 -4.74 -0.13
CA GLY A 254 5.67 -5.72 -0.88
C GLY A 254 5.51 -7.03 -0.13
N GLY A 255 4.38 -7.69 -0.32
CA GLY A 255 4.13 -9.05 0.16
C GLY A 255 4.62 -10.10 -0.85
N ASN A 256 4.97 -11.28 -0.35
CA ASN A 256 5.49 -12.41 -1.10
C ASN A 256 6.72 -12.08 -1.96
N VAL A 257 7.57 -11.19 -1.48
CA VAL A 257 8.90 -10.94 -2.04
C VAL A 257 9.86 -11.82 -1.26
N ASP A 258 10.50 -12.78 -1.93
CA ASP A 258 11.27 -13.86 -1.30
C ASP A 258 10.51 -14.56 -0.18
N ASP A 259 9.25 -14.92 -0.45
CA ASP A 259 8.37 -15.60 0.50
C ASP A 259 8.12 -14.79 1.80
N ALA A 260 8.35 -13.48 1.79
CA ALA A 260 8.22 -12.60 2.95
C ALA A 260 7.48 -11.29 2.62
N VAL A 261 7.18 -10.51 3.66
CA VAL A 261 6.93 -9.07 3.50
C VAL A 261 8.29 -8.38 3.54
N ALA A 262 8.74 -7.86 2.41
CA ALA A 262 10.08 -7.30 2.25
C ALA A 262 10.03 -5.84 1.78
N LEU A 263 11.11 -5.12 2.10
CA LEU A 263 11.37 -3.79 1.60
C LEU A 263 12.24 -3.89 0.35
N THR A 264 11.95 -3.07 -0.66
CA THR A 264 12.80 -2.87 -1.84
C THR A 264 13.10 -1.39 -1.99
N HIS A 265 14.36 -1.02 -2.14
CA HIS A 265 14.74 0.35 -2.50
C HIS A 265 14.58 0.50 -4.01
N VAL A 266 13.89 1.54 -4.46
CA VAL A 266 13.66 1.84 -5.86
C VAL A 266 14.48 3.08 -6.22
N PRO A 267 15.48 2.99 -7.12
CA PRO A 267 16.23 4.12 -7.60
C PRO A 267 15.33 5.22 -8.18
N THR A 268 15.66 6.47 -7.88
CA THR A 268 14.98 7.65 -8.41
C THR A 268 15.95 8.67 -8.98
N ASP A 269 15.44 9.65 -9.72
CA ASP A 269 16.17 10.90 -9.93
C ASP A 269 16.10 11.81 -8.68
N ALA A 270 16.70 13.00 -8.78
CA ALA A 270 16.70 14.00 -7.70
C ALA A 270 15.31 14.60 -7.39
N ASN A 271 14.33 14.40 -8.27
CA ASN A 271 12.93 14.85 -8.08
C ASN A 271 12.03 13.73 -7.57
N GLY A 272 12.55 12.51 -7.33
CA GLY A 272 11.79 11.35 -6.89
C GLY A 272 11.08 10.59 -8.02
N MET A 273 11.39 10.88 -9.29
CA MET A 273 10.89 10.12 -10.43
C MET A 273 11.56 8.76 -10.50
N ILE A 274 10.78 7.70 -10.77
CA ILE A 274 11.31 6.31 -10.89
C ILE A 274 11.66 5.92 -12.34
N ALA A 275 11.30 6.76 -13.30
CA ALA A 275 11.65 6.61 -14.71
C ALA A 275 11.90 7.98 -15.35
N ASP A 276 12.65 7.99 -16.45
CA ASP A 276 12.82 9.19 -17.26
C ASP A 276 11.56 9.51 -18.09
N SER A 277 11.56 10.67 -18.76
CA SER A 277 10.42 11.11 -19.59
C SER A 277 10.14 10.23 -20.81
N SER A 278 11.02 9.28 -21.14
CA SER A 278 10.79 8.27 -22.18
C SER A 278 10.13 7.00 -21.63
N GLY A 279 9.91 6.92 -20.31
CA GLY A 279 9.40 5.75 -19.62
C GLY A 279 10.49 4.72 -19.28
N HIS A 280 11.77 5.08 -19.43
CA HIS A 280 12.87 4.19 -19.04
C HIS A 280 13.08 4.23 -17.53
N SER A 281 12.88 3.10 -16.86
CA SER A 281 13.09 2.94 -15.42
C SER A 281 14.54 3.22 -15.02
N TYR A 282 14.75 3.96 -13.94
CA TYR A 282 16.08 4.10 -13.31
C TYR A 282 16.49 2.82 -12.58
N ASP A 283 15.53 1.93 -12.30
CA ASP A 283 15.77 0.63 -11.72
C ASP A 283 16.04 -0.41 -12.82
N SER A 284 17.30 -0.81 -12.97
CA SER A 284 17.70 -1.81 -13.96
C SER A 284 17.13 -3.21 -13.69
N ARG A 285 16.65 -3.47 -12.46
CA ARG A 285 16.05 -4.75 -12.06
C ARG A 285 14.58 -4.82 -12.47
N TYR A 286 13.89 -3.68 -12.54
CA TYR A 286 12.44 -3.61 -12.69
C TYR A 286 12.02 -2.54 -13.72
N PRO A 287 11.41 -2.95 -14.85
CA PRO A 287 10.76 -2.03 -15.77
C PRO A 287 9.38 -1.64 -15.22
N TRP A 288 9.34 -0.76 -14.21
CA TRP A 288 8.10 -0.31 -13.59
C TRP A 288 7.10 0.18 -14.64
N CYS A 289 5.89 -0.36 -14.61
CA CYS A 289 4.89 -0.11 -15.66
C CYS A 289 3.82 0.91 -15.27
N ALA A 290 3.61 1.15 -13.96
CA ALA A 290 2.67 2.14 -13.47
C ALA A 290 2.98 2.55 -12.03
N VAL A 291 2.60 3.78 -11.68
CA VAL A 291 2.42 4.24 -10.30
C VAL A 291 0.93 4.39 -10.06
N LEU A 292 0.37 3.75 -9.04
CA LEU A 292 -1.03 3.90 -8.67
C LEU A 292 -1.15 4.89 -7.51
N GLU A 293 -1.63 6.09 -7.80
CA GLU A 293 -1.96 7.09 -6.78
C GLU A 293 -3.28 6.69 -6.12
N VAL A 294 -3.21 6.43 -4.82
CA VAL A 294 -4.39 6.17 -4.00
C VAL A 294 -4.94 7.50 -3.49
N HIS A 295 -6.26 7.67 -3.55
CA HIS A 295 -6.94 8.88 -3.11
C HIS A 295 -7.32 8.75 -1.63
N TYR A 296 -6.58 9.46 -0.79
CA TYR A 296 -6.74 9.49 0.65
C TYR A 296 -7.61 10.65 1.12
N ASP A 297 -8.19 10.52 2.31
CA ASP A 297 -8.89 11.59 3.01
C ASP A 297 -7.90 12.60 3.62
N ALA A 298 -6.71 12.14 3.99
CA ALA A 298 -5.65 12.93 4.59
C ALA A 298 -4.25 12.35 4.31
N ASP A 299 -3.20 13.15 4.47
CA ASP A 299 -1.83 12.66 4.37
C ASP A 299 -1.32 12.06 5.69
N GLN A 300 -1.82 12.52 6.84
CA GLN A 300 -1.45 12.09 8.18
C GLN A 300 -2.70 11.94 9.05
N GLU A 301 -2.61 11.18 10.13
CA GLU A 301 -3.67 11.08 11.13
C GLU A 301 -3.81 12.40 11.91
N PRO A 302 -5.03 12.99 12.02
CA PRO A 302 -5.24 14.34 12.54
C PRO A 302 -4.71 14.61 13.96
N ASP A 303 -4.77 13.60 14.84
CA ASP A 303 -4.46 13.73 16.27
C ASP A 303 -3.23 12.90 16.71
N SER A 304 -2.42 12.42 15.75
CA SER A 304 -1.24 11.58 16.02
C SER A 304 -0.07 12.32 16.71
N GLY A 305 -0.13 13.65 16.77
CA GLY A 305 0.90 14.49 17.38
C GLY A 305 2.23 14.52 16.60
N MET A 306 2.21 14.09 15.34
CA MET A 306 3.34 14.12 14.40
C MET A 306 3.13 15.13 13.27
#